data_AF-A0A9N9S9X4-F1
#
_entry.id   AF-A0A9N9S9X4-F1
#
_cell.length_a   1.000
_cell.length_b   1.000
_cell.length_c   1.000
_cell.angle_alpha   90.00
_cell.angle_beta   90.00
_cell.angle_gamma   90.00
#
_symmetry.space_group_name_H-M   'P 1'
#
loop_
_entity.id
_entity.type
_entity.pdbx_description
1 polymer ?
#
loop_
_entity_poly.entity_id
_entity_poly.type
_entity_poly.pdbx_seq_one_letter_code
_entity_poly.pdbx_strand_id
1 'polypeptide(L)'
;MSIGVPIKVLHEAEGHIVTCETITGEVYRGKLIEAEDNMNCQMTQITVTYRDGRVAQLENVYIRGSKIRLLILPDMLKNAPMFKKQTKAGTAGRGKSAILRAQGEHDFPAEKAELLHPYKCSLNSQNSPDLRG
;
A
#
# COMPACT_ATOMS: atom_id res chain seq x y z
N MET A 1 4.69 -6.77 -19.10
CA MET A 1 3.25 -6.63 -18.79
C MET A 1 3.10 -6.63 -17.28
N SER A 2 2.43 -5.66 -16.68
CA SER A 2 2.18 -5.65 -15.23
C SER A 2 0.94 -6.46 -14.91
N ILE A 3 1.10 -7.66 -14.33
CA ILE A 3 0.00 -8.45 -13.76
C ILE A 3 -0.71 -7.60 -12.68
N GLY A 4 -2.04 -7.57 -12.73
CA GLY A 4 -2.86 -6.84 -11.76
C GLY A 4 -2.69 -7.41 -10.34
N VAL A 5 -2.72 -6.54 -9.33
CA VAL A 5 -2.60 -6.94 -7.91
C VAL A 5 -3.55 -8.10 -7.54
N PRO A 6 -4.83 -8.14 -7.99
CA PRO A 6 -5.73 -9.25 -7.64
C PRO A 6 -5.26 -10.62 -8.14
N ILE A 7 -4.68 -10.70 -9.35
CA ILE A 7 -4.16 -11.95 -9.91
C ILE A 7 -2.94 -12.43 -9.12
N LYS A 8 -2.08 -11.50 -8.69
CA LYS A 8 -0.94 -11.85 -7.82
C LYS A 8 -1.42 -12.44 -6.49
N VAL A 9 -2.44 -11.85 -5.88
CA VAL A 9 -3.00 -12.37 -4.62
C VAL A 9 -3.63 -13.75 -4.82
N LEU A 10 -4.22 -14.01 -5.99
CA LEU A 10 -4.76 -15.32 -6.32
C LEU A 10 -3.66 -16.39 -6.39
N HIS A 11 -2.51 -16.08 -7.00
CA HIS A 11 -1.36 -17.00 -7.00
C HIS A 11 -0.80 -17.26 -5.60
N GLU A 12 -0.77 -16.24 -4.72
CA GLU A 12 -0.37 -16.44 -3.32
C GLU A 12 -1.35 -17.34 -2.53
N ALA A 13 -2.58 -17.49 -3.01
CA ALA A 13 -3.58 -18.36 -2.41
C ALA A 13 -3.44 -19.83 -2.83
N GLU A 14 -2.56 -20.15 -3.77
CA GLU A 14 -2.28 -21.53 -4.17
C GLU A 14 -1.85 -22.36 -2.95
N GLY A 15 -2.25 -23.62 -2.93
CA GLY A 15 -2.02 -24.54 -1.81
C GLY A 15 -2.97 -24.36 -0.62
N HIS A 16 -3.84 -23.36 -0.61
CA HIS A 16 -4.77 -23.11 0.50
C HIS A 16 -6.21 -23.55 0.18
N ILE A 17 -7.02 -23.69 1.22
CA ILE A 17 -8.46 -23.92 1.07
C ILE A 17 -9.13 -22.61 0.67
N VAL A 18 -9.75 -22.60 -0.51
CA VAL A 18 -10.48 -21.46 -1.06
C VAL A 18 -11.93 -21.86 -1.31
N THR A 19 -12.81 -20.85 -1.37
CA THR A 19 -14.20 -21.04 -1.77
C THR A 19 -14.46 -20.25 -3.05
N CYS A 20 -14.89 -20.95 -4.10
CA CYS A 20 -15.16 -20.38 -5.41
C CYS A 20 -16.67 -20.42 -5.66
N GLU A 21 -17.29 -19.28 -5.92
CA GLU A 21 -18.69 -19.22 -6.35
C GLU A 21 -18.73 -19.02 -7.87
N THR A 22 -19.50 -19.86 -8.57
CA THR A 22 -19.69 -19.75 -10.02
C THR A 22 -20.82 -18.78 -10.38
N ILE A 23 -20.88 -18.35 -11.65
CA ILE A 23 -21.95 -17.49 -12.18
C ILE A 23 -23.34 -18.11 -12.00
N THR A 24 -23.40 -19.44 -11.99
CA THR A 24 -24.58 -20.25 -11.77
C THR A 24 -24.98 -20.28 -10.30
N GLY A 25 -24.15 -19.83 -9.36
CA GLY A 25 -24.45 -19.87 -7.92
C GLY A 25 -24.13 -21.20 -7.25
N GLU A 26 -23.27 -22.01 -7.87
CA GLU A 26 -22.72 -23.21 -7.23
C GLU A 26 -21.46 -22.81 -6.46
N VAL A 27 -21.27 -23.40 -5.28
CA VAL A 27 -20.17 -23.07 -4.38
C VAL A 27 -19.23 -24.25 -4.29
N TYR A 28 -17.99 -24.06 -4.70
CA TYR A 28 -16.92 -25.04 -4.67
C TYR A 28 -15.95 -24.68 -3.56
N ARG A 29 -15.87 -25.49 -2.51
CA ARG A 29 -14.93 -25.30 -1.41
C ARG A 29 -13.90 -26.42 -1.41
N GLY A 30 -12.62 -26.08 -1.58
CA GLY A 30 -11.56 -27.08 -1.66
C GLY A 30 -10.17 -26.45 -1.73
N LYS A 31 -9.15 -27.28 -1.90
CA LYS A 31 -7.76 -26.82 -1.99
C LYS A 31 -7.47 -26.31 -3.40
N LEU A 32 -7.03 -25.06 -3.53
CA LEU A 32 -6.51 -24.52 -4.79
C LEU A 32 -5.15 -25.15 -5.06
N ILE A 33 -4.99 -25.81 -6.19
CA ILE A 33 -3.71 -26.39 -6.62
C ILE A 33 -2.96 -25.42 -7.51
N GLU A 34 -3.65 -24.87 -8.49
CA GLU A 34 -3.06 -24.00 -9.50
C GLU A 34 -4.08 -22.94 -9.90
N ALA A 35 -3.62 -21.71 -10.05
CA ALA A 35 -4.40 -20.62 -10.64
C ALA A 35 -3.65 -20.07 -11.85
N GLU A 36 -4.36 -19.81 -12.94
CA GLU A 36 -3.81 -19.18 -14.14
C GLU A 36 -4.11 -17.66 -14.17
N ASP A 37 -3.38 -16.90 -14.99
CA ASP A 37 -3.60 -15.46 -15.19
C ASP A 37 -5.02 -15.10 -15.69
N ASN A 38 -5.68 -16.05 -16.37
CA ASN A 38 -7.06 -15.94 -16.85
C ASN A 38 -8.11 -16.32 -15.78
N MET A 39 -7.65 -16.56 -14.53
CA MET A 39 -8.42 -17.03 -13.38
C MET A 39 -8.99 -18.44 -13.51
N ASN A 40 -8.53 -19.25 -14.47
CA ASN A 40 -8.80 -20.68 -14.43
C ASN A 40 -8.20 -21.26 -13.15
N CYS A 41 -8.97 -22.07 -12.44
CA CYS A 41 -8.59 -22.61 -11.15
C CYS A 41 -8.68 -24.13 -11.18
N GLN A 42 -7.58 -24.80 -10.85
CA GLN A 42 -7.57 -26.22 -10.57
C GLN A 42 -7.67 -26.42 -9.07
N MET A 43 -8.66 -27.20 -8.64
CA MET A 43 -8.91 -27.48 -7.24
C MET A 43 -8.93 -28.99 -6.98
N THR A 44 -8.67 -29.36 -5.74
CA THR A 44 -8.76 -30.76 -5.26
C THR A 44 -9.47 -30.84 -3.92
N GLN A 45 -9.99 -32.03 -3.59
CA GLN A 45 -10.74 -32.31 -2.36
C GLN A 45 -11.88 -31.31 -2.16
N ILE A 46 -12.74 -31.21 -3.16
CA ILE A 46 -13.79 -30.18 -3.22
C ILE A 46 -15.09 -30.73 -2.66
N THR A 47 -15.68 -29.96 -1.75
CA THR A 47 -17.09 -30.04 -1.41
C THR A 47 -17.86 -29.02 -2.25
N VAL A 48 -18.69 -29.48 -3.17
CA VAL A 48 -19.57 -28.63 -3.98
C VAL A 48 -20.94 -28.54 -3.33
N THR A 49 -21.48 -27.33 -3.23
CA THR A 49 -22.87 -27.06 -2.85
C THR A 49 -23.60 -26.50 -4.06
N TYR A 50 -24.58 -27.26 -4.55
CA TYR A 50 -25.43 -26.82 -5.65
C TYR A 50 -26.47 -25.81 -5.16
N ARG A 51 -27.07 -25.08 -6.10
CA ARG A 51 -28.17 -24.13 -5.80
C ARG A 51 -29.31 -24.76 -5.02
N ASP A 52 -29.59 -26.03 -5.25
CA ASP A 52 -30.65 -26.78 -4.58
C ASP A 52 -30.29 -27.15 -3.11
N GLY A 53 -29.12 -26.72 -2.63
CA GLY A 53 -28.60 -27.02 -1.29
C GLY A 53 -27.98 -28.42 -1.17
N ARG A 54 -28.01 -29.22 -2.24
CA ARG A 54 -27.36 -30.53 -2.28
C ARG A 54 -25.85 -30.37 -2.21
N VAL A 55 -25.21 -31.25 -1.46
CA VAL A 55 -23.75 -31.29 -1.29
C VAL A 55 -23.21 -32.54 -1.95
N ALA A 56 -22.15 -32.40 -2.74
CA ALA A 56 -21.39 -33.51 -3.30
C ALA A 56 -19.89 -33.33 -3.04
N GLN A 57 -19.16 -34.44 -3.03
CA GLN A 57 -17.70 -34.45 -2.91
C GLN A 57 -17.10 -34.80 -4.26
N LEU A 58 -16.09 -34.04 -4.67
CA LEU A 58 -15.37 -34.22 -5.92
C LEU A 58 -13.87 -34.26 -5.61
N GLU A 59 -13.15 -35.20 -6.22
CA GLU A 59 -11.71 -35.34 -6.00
C GLU A 59 -10.95 -34.20 -6.65
N ASN A 60 -11.17 -33.97 -7.95
CA ASN A 60 -10.48 -32.95 -8.75
C ASN A 60 -11.50 -32.19 -9.60
N VAL A 61 -11.35 -30.86 -9.68
CA VAL A 61 -12.19 -30.00 -10.53
C VAL A 61 -11.33 -28.94 -11.19
N TYR A 62 -11.63 -28.66 -12.46
CA TYR A 62 -11.07 -27.54 -13.19
C TYR A 62 -12.18 -26.55 -13.53
N ILE A 63 -12.11 -25.34 -12.97
CA ILE A 63 -13.11 -24.29 -13.17
C ILE A 63 -12.52 -23.23 -14.10
N ARG A 64 -13.25 -22.93 -15.19
CA ARG A 64 -12.89 -21.86 -16.10
C ARG A 64 -13.10 -20.50 -15.42
N GLY A 65 -12.08 -19.62 -15.46
CA GLY A 65 -12.09 -18.32 -14.78
C GLY A 65 -13.24 -17.40 -15.22
N SER A 66 -13.66 -17.48 -16.48
CA SER A 66 -14.82 -16.73 -16.99
C SER A 66 -16.16 -17.13 -16.37
N LYS A 67 -16.21 -18.22 -15.59
CA LYS A 67 -17.42 -18.70 -14.90
C LYS A 67 -17.37 -18.44 -13.39
N ILE A 68 -16.31 -17.83 -12.87
CA ILE A 68 -16.16 -17.50 -11.45
C ILE A 68 -16.77 -16.11 -11.20
N ARG A 69 -17.56 -15.97 -10.13
CA ARG A 69 -18.08 -14.68 -9.63
C ARG A 69 -17.17 -14.07 -8.59
N LEU A 70 -16.85 -14.86 -7.56
CA LEU A 70 -16.02 -14.44 -6.45
C LEU A 70 -15.22 -15.62 -5.90
N LEU A 71 -14.12 -15.27 -5.25
CA LEU A 71 -13.20 -16.17 -4.58
C LEU A 71 -13.04 -15.68 -3.14
N ILE A 72 -13.30 -16.57 -2.19
CA ILE A 72 -13.02 -16.34 -0.78
C ILE A 72 -11.69 -17.00 -0.48
N LEU A 73 -10.71 -16.16 -0.16
CA LEU A 73 -9.36 -16.58 0.15
C LEU A 73 -9.13 -16.61 1.68
N PRO A 74 -8.11 -17.33 2.17
CA PRO A 74 -7.80 -17.36 3.60
C PRO A 74 -7.38 -15.99 4.14
N ASP A 75 -7.72 -15.74 5.41
CA ASP A 75 -7.35 -14.50 6.12
C ASP A 75 -5.83 -14.28 6.25
N MET A 76 -5.00 -15.29 6.01
CA MET A 76 -3.54 -15.17 6.04
C MET A 76 -3.03 -14.18 4.98
N LEU A 77 -3.77 -14.02 3.87
CA LEU A 77 -3.41 -13.11 2.79
C LEU A 77 -3.70 -11.64 3.12
N LYS A 78 -4.39 -11.33 4.23
CA LYS A 78 -4.69 -9.93 4.64
C LYS A 78 -3.43 -9.10 4.92
N ASN A 79 -2.35 -9.76 5.34
CA ASN A 79 -1.08 -9.13 5.67
C ASN A 79 -0.10 -9.11 4.48
N ALA A 80 -0.49 -9.65 3.33
CA ALA A 80 0.37 -9.73 2.17
C ALA A 80 0.81 -8.32 1.73
N PRO A 81 2.08 -8.14 1.31
CA PRO A 81 2.60 -6.85 0.88
C PRO A 81 1.83 -6.26 -0.31
N MET A 82 1.09 -7.11 -1.04
CA MET A 82 0.22 -6.73 -2.16
C MET A 82 -0.88 -5.73 -1.78
N PHE A 83 -1.37 -5.76 -0.53
CA PHE A 83 -2.41 -4.83 -0.04
C PHE A 83 -1.84 -3.56 0.59
N LYS A 84 -0.53 -3.51 0.81
CA LYS A 84 0.11 -2.25 1.19
C LYS A 84 0.01 -1.35 -0.03
N LYS A 85 -0.87 -0.34 0.05
CA LYS A 85 -0.87 0.77 -0.90
C LYS A 85 0.60 1.14 -1.06
N GLN A 86 1.11 1.07 -2.30
CA GLN A 86 2.33 1.80 -2.61
C GLN A 86 1.98 3.23 -2.20
N THR A 87 2.40 3.63 -0.99
CA THR A 87 2.74 5.02 -0.75
C THR A 87 3.64 5.29 -1.91
N LYS A 88 3.12 6.02 -2.91
CA LYS A 88 3.96 6.79 -3.80
C LYS A 88 5.06 7.28 -2.88
N ALA A 89 6.30 6.96 -3.18
CA ALA A 89 7.40 7.75 -2.67
C ALA A 89 7.17 9.15 -3.23
N GLY A 90 6.14 9.83 -2.72
CA GLY A 90 5.92 11.23 -2.86
C GLY A 90 7.09 11.78 -2.10
N THR A 91 8.05 12.30 -2.85
CA THR A 91 8.51 13.66 -2.62
C THR A 91 8.46 14.01 -1.13
N ALA A 92 9.28 13.33 -0.33
CA ALA A 92 9.63 13.79 1.00
C ALA A 92 10.57 14.98 0.81
N GLY A 93 10.03 16.08 0.30
CA GLY A 93 10.58 17.40 0.49
C GLY A 93 10.48 17.74 1.96
N ARG A 94 11.42 17.24 2.78
CA ARG A 94 11.68 17.74 4.13
C ARG A 94 12.93 17.05 4.68
N GLY A 95 14.11 17.62 4.44
CA GLY A 95 15.21 17.33 5.35
C GLY A 95 16.63 17.66 4.89
N LYS A 96 17.16 18.74 5.49
CA LYS A 96 18.49 18.73 6.14
C LYS A 96 19.75 18.98 5.29
N SER A 97 19.77 19.99 4.42
CA SER A 97 21.06 20.46 3.84
C SER A 97 21.34 21.97 3.97
N ALA A 98 20.48 22.77 4.62
CA ALA A 98 20.65 24.23 4.66
C ALA A 98 20.86 24.85 6.07
N ILE A 99 20.94 24.05 7.14
CA ILE A 99 20.98 24.58 8.54
C ILE A 99 22.25 24.14 9.32
N LEU A 100 23.30 23.65 8.65
CA LEU A 100 24.55 23.23 9.32
C LEU A 100 25.81 23.83 8.65
N ARG A 101 25.78 25.14 8.37
CA ARG A 101 26.96 25.92 7.93
C ARG A 101 27.10 27.24 8.70
N ALA A 102 26.71 27.26 9.97
CA ALA A 102 26.90 28.41 10.86
C ALA A 102 27.26 27.94 12.27
N GLN A 103 28.44 27.31 12.41
CA GLN A 103 29.17 27.16 13.67
C GLN A 103 30.54 26.54 13.35
N GLY A 104 31.59 27.30 13.58
CA GLY A 104 32.98 26.91 13.31
C GLY A 104 33.90 28.11 13.15
N GLU A 105 33.83 29.05 14.09
CA GLU A 105 34.94 29.98 14.35
C GLU A 105 36.07 29.17 15.01
N HIS A 106 37.24 29.12 14.39
CA HIS A 106 38.52 29.01 15.09
C HIS A 106 39.63 29.63 14.23
N ASP A 107 40.21 30.70 14.79
CA ASP A 107 41.57 31.22 14.65
C ASP A 107 42.05 31.77 13.30
N PHE A 108 42.20 33.11 13.20
CA PHE A 108 43.44 33.80 12.79
C PHE A 108 43.39 35.30 13.19
N PRO A 109 44.51 35.92 13.62
CA PRO A 109 44.50 37.21 14.31
C PRO A 109 44.66 38.37 13.32
N ALA A 110 43.93 39.46 13.54
CA ALA A 110 44.23 40.74 12.90
C ALA A 110 43.93 41.89 13.87
N GLU A 111 45.02 42.45 14.35
CA GLU A 111 45.14 43.75 15.00
C GLU A 111 44.40 44.84 14.20
N LYS A 112 43.68 45.72 14.93
CA LYS A 112 43.05 46.99 14.51
C LYS A 112 41.75 46.92 13.69
N ALA A 113 40.65 47.18 14.38
CA ALA A 113 39.73 48.26 14.02
C ALA A 113 38.89 48.66 15.25
N GLU A 114 39.46 49.45 16.15
CA GLU A 114 38.66 50.40 16.91
C GLU A 114 38.03 51.38 15.92
N LEU A 115 36.69 51.44 15.86
CA LEU A 115 35.95 52.68 16.12
C LEU A 115 34.43 52.42 16.10
N LEU A 116 33.79 52.80 17.22
CA LEU A 116 32.40 53.24 17.38
C LEU A 116 31.26 52.19 17.34
N HIS A 117 30.86 51.81 18.56
CA HIS A 117 29.51 51.41 18.98
C HIS A 117 28.42 52.43 18.56
N PRO A 118 27.15 52.20 18.93
CA PRO A 118 26.18 51.20 18.48
C PRO A 118 25.01 51.97 17.81
N TYR A 119 23.81 51.37 17.68
CA TYR A 119 22.53 52.01 17.27
C TYR A 119 21.98 51.66 15.87
N LYS A 120 20.89 50.91 15.97
CA LYS A 120 19.65 50.98 15.18
C LYS A 120 19.57 50.15 13.90
N CYS A 121 19.21 48.90 14.17
CA CYS A 121 18.01 48.27 13.63
C CYS A 121 16.87 49.30 13.37
N SER A 122 16.38 49.34 12.13
CA SER A 122 15.18 50.06 11.66
C SER A 122 14.81 49.42 10.33
N LEU A 123 13.59 49.02 10.01
CA LEU A 123 12.32 48.91 10.72
C LEU A 123 11.43 48.13 9.73
N ASN A 124 10.69 47.13 10.20
CA ASN A 124 9.67 46.49 9.38
C ASN A 124 8.44 47.41 9.29
N SER A 125 7.96 47.55 8.07
CA SER A 125 6.82 48.36 7.65
C SER A 125 5.48 47.67 7.99
N GLN A 126 4.57 48.46 8.57
CA GLN A 126 3.09 48.35 8.52
C GLN A 126 2.45 47.18 9.30
N ASN A 127 1.33 47.32 10.04
CA ASN A 127 0.20 48.25 9.90
C ASN A 127 -0.65 48.27 11.21
N SER A 128 -1.21 49.44 11.55
CA SER A 128 -2.12 49.77 12.67
C SER A 128 -3.54 49.18 12.47
N PRO A 129 -4.52 49.23 13.43
CA PRO A 129 -5.11 50.47 13.96
C PRO A 129 -5.57 50.48 15.43
N ASP A 130 -5.97 51.69 15.83
CA ASP A 130 -6.15 52.24 17.17
C ASP A 130 -7.41 51.87 17.97
N LEU A 131 -7.31 52.25 19.24
CA LEU A 131 -8.21 52.10 20.38
C LEU A 131 -9.51 52.92 20.30
N ARG A 132 -10.42 52.50 21.18
CA ARG A 132 -11.55 53.23 21.78
C ARG A 132 -11.12 54.60 22.34
N GLY A 133 -12.05 55.56 22.31
CA GLY A 133 -12.05 56.75 23.19
C GLY A 133 -12.11 58.06 22.42
#